data_AF-A0A946B3J1-F1
#
_entry.id   AF-A0A946B3J1-F1
#
_cell.length_a   1.000
_cell.length_b   1.000
_cell.length_c   1.000
_cell.angle_alpha   90.00
_cell.angle_beta   90.00
_cell.angle_gamma   90.00
#
_symmetry.space_group_name_H-M   'P 1'
#
loop_
_entity.id
_entity.type
_entity.pdbx_description
1 polymer ?
#
loop_
_entity_poly.entity_id
_entity_poly.type
_entity_poly.pdbx_seq_one_letter_code
_entity_poly.pdbx_strand_id
1 'polypeptide(L)'
;MRVFLTKFLLVLAFAAGLSAHASAQSGIVRTLQLDGGFDPAAAGAIDPSDADLAANLWRGADRADMARLIAGLPARIRSATLADLARRTLAVAAKPPDGAKTAPGFAETRAEALLAIGQADLASRLLAGIPKSSRSEAAD
;
A
#
# COMPACT_ATOMS: atom_id res chain seq x y z
N MET A 1 47.57 -32.83 23.37
CA MET A 1 46.36 -33.46 22.77
C MET A 1 46.05 -32.69 21.49
N ARG A 2 46.40 -33.25 20.33
CA ARG A 2 45.48 -33.85 19.34
C ARG A 2 44.44 -32.84 18.83
N VAL A 3 44.26 -32.52 17.54
CA VAL A 3 44.80 -33.01 16.26
C VAL A 3 44.12 -32.13 15.19
N PHE A 4 44.90 -31.65 14.20
CA PHE A 4 44.59 -31.43 12.76
C PHE A 4 43.27 -30.69 12.36
N LEU A 5 43.16 -29.91 11.27
CA LEU A 5 43.58 -30.24 9.90
C LEU A 5 43.32 -28.99 9.01
N THR A 6 44.39 -28.46 8.42
CA THR A 6 44.50 -28.15 6.97
C THR A 6 43.75 -26.92 6.41
N LYS A 7 44.41 -25.77 6.20
CA LYS A 7 45.20 -25.40 4.99
C LYS A 7 44.49 -25.76 3.67
N PHE A 8 44.10 -24.78 2.85
CA PHE A 8 44.75 -24.56 1.55
C PHE A 8 44.27 -23.28 0.86
N LEU A 9 45.27 -22.46 0.62
CA LEU A 9 45.42 -21.29 -0.26
C LEU A 9 44.86 -21.52 -1.68
N LEU A 10 44.13 -20.54 -2.24
CA LEU A 10 44.30 -20.16 -3.65
C LEU A 10 43.74 -18.75 -3.96
N VAL A 11 44.66 -17.85 -4.28
CA VAL A 11 44.44 -16.60 -5.01
C VAL A 11 44.28 -16.96 -6.49
N LEU A 12 43.26 -16.46 -7.21
CA LEU A 12 43.38 -16.27 -8.66
C LEU A 12 42.42 -15.21 -9.23
N ALA A 13 43.05 -14.18 -9.82
CA ALA A 13 42.65 -13.40 -11.00
C ALA A 13 41.35 -12.55 -10.99
N PHE A 14 41.55 -11.28 -10.65
CA PHE A 14 40.78 -10.14 -11.15
C PHE A 14 41.20 -9.85 -12.60
N ALA A 15 40.33 -10.06 -13.60
CA ALA A 15 40.39 -9.41 -14.91
C ALA A 15 39.08 -9.59 -15.71
N ALA A 16 38.49 -8.44 -16.05
CA ALA A 16 37.70 -8.12 -17.24
C ALA A 16 36.41 -8.92 -17.59
N GLY A 17 35.30 -8.20 -17.66
CA GLY A 17 34.12 -8.64 -18.40
C GLY A 17 32.83 -7.93 -17.98
N LEU A 18 32.64 -6.70 -18.45
CA LEU A 18 31.37 -5.98 -18.34
C LEU A 18 30.27 -6.76 -19.08
N SER A 19 29.32 -7.31 -18.34
CA SER A 19 27.96 -7.58 -18.84
C SER A 19 26.99 -7.56 -17.68
N ALA A 20 26.04 -6.62 -17.78
CA ALA A 20 25.00 -6.34 -16.81
C ALA A 20 24.32 -7.63 -16.35
N HIS A 21 24.60 -8.05 -15.11
CA HIS A 21 23.75 -9.01 -14.42
C HIS A 21 22.54 -8.25 -13.88
N ALA A 22 21.46 -8.22 -14.66
CA ALA A 22 20.13 -8.23 -14.06
C ALA A 22 20.03 -9.54 -13.27
N SER A 23 20.53 -9.52 -12.04
CA SER A 23 20.30 -10.57 -11.06
C SER A 23 18.80 -10.57 -10.79
N ALA A 24 18.07 -11.42 -11.52
CA ALA A 24 16.77 -11.89 -11.07
C ALA A 24 17.02 -12.59 -9.73
N GLN A 25 16.84 -11.84 -8.65
CA GLN A 25 16.94 -12.33 -7.30
C GLN A 25 15.76 -13.29 -7.14
N SER A 26 15.99 -14.57 -7.47
CA SER A 26 15.11 -15.69 -7.14
C SER A 26 15.20 -15.90 -5.63
N GLY A 27 14.74 -14.89 -4.89
CA GLY A 27 14.40 -15.03 -3.49
C GLY A 27 13.05 -15.71 -3.43
N ILE A 28 12.95 -16.78 -2.67
CA ILE A 28 11.67 -17.40 -2.31
C ILE A 28 10.77 -16.29 -1.76
N VAL A 29 9.79 -15.84 -2.55
CA VAL A 29 8.77 -14.89 -2.09
C VAL A 29 7.91 -15.65 -1.10
N ARG A 30 8.24 -15.51 0.20
CA ARG A 30 7.52 -16.14 1.28
C ARG A 30 6.28 -15.30 1.57
N THR A 31 5.13 -15.73 1.05
CA THR A 31 3.85 -15.10 1.36
C THR A 31 3.49 -15.44 2.80
N LEU A 32 3.53 -14.44 3.68
CA LEU A 32 3.01 -14.59 5.04
C LEU A 32 1.48 -14.51 4.95
N GLN A 33 0.79 -15.58 5.35
CA GLN A 33 -0.65 -15.50 5.58
C GLN A 33 -0.89 -14.53 6.75
N LEU A 34 -1.78 -13.56 6.52
CA LEU A 34 -2.20 -12.60 7.52
C LEU A 34 -3.43 -13.17 8.23
N ASP A 35 -3.21 -13.88 9.34
CA ASP A 35 -4.27 -14.57 10.11
C ASP A 35 -5.36 -13.61 10.67
N GLY A 36 -5.04 -12.32 10.78
CA GLY A 36 -5.96 -11.27 11.27
C GLY A 36 -6.86 -10.63 10.21
N GLY A 37 -6.72 -11.02 8.93
CA GLY A 37 -7.43 -10.40 7.82
C GLY A 37 -6.93 -8.98 7.49
N PHE A 38 -6.85 -8.66 6.20
CA PHE A 38 -6.54 -7.30 5.75
C PHE A 38 -7.83 -6.47 5.69
N ASP A 39 -7.87 -5.30 6.34
CA ASP A 39 -8.95 -4.35 6.10
C ASP A 39 -8.69 -3.64 4.76
N PRO A 40 -9.53 -3.85 3.72
CA PRO A 40 -9.35 -3.22 2.42
C PRO A 40 -9.33 -1.69 2.48
N ALA A 41 -9.94 -1.10 3.53
CA ALA A 41 -9.89 0.32 3.78
C ALA A 41 -8.49 0.87 4.08
N ALA A 42 -7.49 0.01 4.35
CA ALA A 42 -6.12 0.43 4.61
C ALA A 42 -5.34 0.75 3.31
N ALA A 43 -5.85 0.29 2.17
CA ALA A 43 -5.23 0.52 0.88
C ALA A 43 -5.10 2.01 0.54
N GLY A 44 -4.08 2.34 -0.24
CA GLY A 44 -3.81 3.67 -0.74
C GLY A 44 -2.85 3.63 -1.92
N ALA A 45 -2.81 4.71 -2.67
CA ALA A 45 -1.93 4.90 -3.83
C ALA A 45 -0.61 5.59 -3.48
N ILE A 46 -0.54 6.27 -2.34
CA ILE A 46 0.61 7.03 -1.85
C ILE A 46 1.02 6.47 -0.48
N ASP A 47 2.32 6.28 -0.27
CA ASP A 47 2.85 5.94 1.04
C ASP A 47 2.71 7.13 2.02
N PRO A 48 2.43 6.90 3.31
CA PRO A 48 2.40 7.96 4.33
C PRO A 48 3.60 8.91 4.30
N SER A 49 4.80 8.38 4.09
CA SER A 49 6.04 9.18 4.07
C SER A 49 6.09 10.13 2.87
N ASP A 50 5.71 9.66 1.68
CA ASP A 50 5.61 10.49 0.47
C ASP A 50 4.47 11.52 0.53
N ALA A 51 3.45 11.25 1.35
CA ALA A 51 2.31 12.13 1.54
C ALA A 51 2.55 13.23 2.59
N ASP A 52 3.65 13.16 3.36
CA ASP A 52 3.87 13.91 4.60
C ASP A 52 2.70 13.73 5.60
N LEU A 53 2.14 12.53 5.69
CA LEU A 53 1.00 12.19 6.56
C LEU A 53 1.35 11.01 7.46
N ALA A 54 0.76 10.98 8.66
CA ALA A 54 0.97 9.85 9.57
C ALA A 54 0.24 8.58 9.07
N ALA A 55 0.85 7.41 9.22
CA ALA A 55 0.22 6.13 8.88
C ALA A 55 -1.06 5.84 9.70
N ASN A 56 -1.24 6.54 10.82
CA ASN A 56 -2.43 6.48 11.67
C ASN A 56 -3.31 7.74 11.58
N LEU A 57 -3.34 8.38 10.40
CA LEU A 57 -4.06 9.62 10.11
C LEU A 57 -5.50 9.65 10.67
N TRP A 58 -6.22 8.53 10.54
CA TRP A 58 -7.64 8.43 10.87
C TRP A 58 -7.93 8.00 12.31
N ARG A 59 -6.90 7.95 13.17
CA ARG A 59 -7.04 7.48 14.55
C ARG A 59 -8.05 8.33 15.32
N GLY A 60 -9.03 7.66 15.96
CA GLY A 60 -10.06 8.31 16.78
C GLY A 60 -11.23 8.87 15.98
N ALA A 61 -11.24 8.74 14.66
CA ALA A 61 -12.39 9.07 13.83
C ALA A 61 -13.32 7.87 13.65
N ASP A 62 -14.63 8.12 13.63
CA ASP A 62 -15.63 7.12 13.27
C ASP A 62 -15.70 6.96 11.75
N ARG A 63 -15.76 5.71 11.28
CA ARG A 63 -15.76 5.36 9.87
C ARG A 63 -16.96 5.91 9.11
N ALA A 64 -18.15 5.89 9.70
CA ALA A 64 -19.35 6.37 9.04
C ALA A 64 -19.32 7.90 8.90
N ASP A 65 -18.88 8.60 9.94
CA ASP A 65 -18.74 10.07 9.90
C ASP A 65 -17.68 10.50 8.89
N MET A 66 -16.52 9.84 8.86
CA MET A 66 -15.49 10.13 7.88
C MET A 66 -15.94 9.87 6.44
N ALA A 67 -16.67 8.77 6.20
CA ALA A 67 -17.23 8.48 4.89
C ALA A 67 -18.20 9.60 4.43
N ARG A 68 -19.08 10.08 5.33
CA ARG A 68 -20.00 11.20 5.02
C ARG A 68 -19.25 12.49 4.69
N LEU A 69 -18.20 12.82 5.45
CA LEU A 69 -17.39 14.02 5.21
C LEU A 69 -16.66 13.96 3.86
N ILE A 70 -16.10 12.80 3.52
CA ILE A 70 -15.41 12.58 2.25
C ILE A 70 -16.38 12.65 1.07
N ALA A 71 -17.55 12.03 1.19
CA ALA A 71 -18.60 12.08 0.16
C ALA A 71 -19.13 13.52 -0.05
N GLY A 72 -19.08 14.36 0.99
CA GLY A 72 -19.46 15.77 0.92
C GLY A 72 -18.40 16.71 0.35
N LEU A 73 -17.23 16.22 -0.05
CA LEU A 73 -16.18 17.07 -0.62
C LEU A 73 -16.65 17.74 -1.92
N PRO A 74 -16.38 19.04 -2.10
CA PRO A 74 -16.75 19.71 -3.33
C PRO A 74 -15.91 19.19 -4.50
N ALA A 75 -16.55 18.87 -5.62
CA ALA A 75 -15.89 18.38 -6.82
C ALA A 75 -14.82 19.36 -7.37
N ARG A 76 -14.99 20.66 -7.12
CA ARG A 76 -14.02 21.70 -7.50
C ARG A 76 -13.56 22.47 -6.27
N ILE A 77 -12.36 22.14 -5.80
CA ILE A 77 -11.66 22.87 -4.74
C ILE A 77 -10.86 24.00 -5.39
N ARG A 78 -11.20 25.27 -5.10
CA ARG A 78 -10.55 26.44 -5.73
C ARG A 78 -9.15 26.73 -5.19
N SER A 79 -8.87 26.37 -3.95
CA SER A 79 -7.57 26.56 -3.33
C SER A 79 -6.64 25.41 -3.75
N ALA A 80 -5.51 25.73 -4.37
CA ALA A 80 -4.51 24.75 -4.77
C ALA A 80 -3.99 23.94 -3.57
N THR A 81 -3.76 24.60 -2.43
CA THR A 81 -3.30 23.95 -1.20
C THR A 81 -4.33 22.98 -0.64
N LEU A 82 -5.62 23.34 -0.64
CA LEU A 82 -6.68 22.45 -0.16
C LEU A 82 -6.91 21.28 -1.13
N ALA A 83 -6.79 21.52 -2.44
CA ALA A 83 -6.90 20.46 -3.44
C ALA A 83 -5.75 19.45 -3.30
N ASP A 84 -4.53 19.94 -3.06
CA ASP A 84 -3.36 19.11 -2.82
C ASP A 84 -3.48 18.29 -1.53
N LEU A 85 -3.94 18.91 -0.44
CA LEU A 85 -4.21 18.22 0.81
C LEU A 85 -5.29 17.13 0.62
N ALA A 86 -6.42 17.47 0.00
CA ALA A 86 -7.48 16.51 -0.28
C ALA A 86 -6.95 15.33 -1.12
N ARG A 87 -6.16 15.59 -2.16
CA ARG A 87 -5.52 14.55 -2.97
C ARG A 87 -4.68 13.61 -2.12
N ARG A 88 -3.73 14.14 -1.34
CA ARG A 88 -2.81 13.33 -0.51
C ARG A 88 -3.56 12.57 0.57
N THR A 89 -4.47 13.23 1.27
CA THR A 89 -5.29 12.64 2.34
C THR A 89 -6.20 11.52 1.84
N LEU A 90 -6.83 11.67 0.67
CA LEU A 90 -7.70 10.61 0.13
C LEU A 90 -6.89 9.43 -0.42
N ALA A 91 -5.70 9.69 -0.98
CA ALA A 91 -4.89 8.68 -1.65
C ALA A 91 -3.90 7.94 -0.73
N VAL A 92 -3.68 8.39 0.51
CA VAL A 92 -2.69 7.79 1.41
C VAL A 92 -3.11 6.39 1.90
N ALA A 93 -2.15 5.48 1.96
CA ALA A 93 -2.31 4.19 2.63
C ALA A 93 -2.20 4.41 4.14
N ALA A 94 -3.28 4.19 4.90
CA ALA A 94 -3.30 4.50 6.33
C ALA A 94 -4.20 3.52 7.09
N LYS A 95 -3.94 3.34 8.39
CA LYS A 95 -4.82 2.58 9.27
C LYS A 95 -6.24 3.18 9.15
N PRO A 96 -7.25 2.38 8.78
CA PRO A 96 -8.63 2.87 8.62
C PRO A 96 -9.19 3.48 9.90
N PRO A 97 -10.18 4.38 9.79
CA PRO A 97 -10.96 4.81 10.95
C PRO A 97 -11.64 3.62 11.63
N ASP A 98 -11.82 3.75 12.94
CA ASP A 98 -12.49 2.75 13.75
C ASP A 98 -14.00 2.75 13.43
N GLY A 99 -14.71 1.67 13.79
CA GLY A 99 -16.16 1.53 13.55
C GLY A 99 -16.50 0.43 12.56
N ALA A 100 -17.81 0.19 12.41
CA ALA A 100 -18.33 -0.91 11.60
C ALA A 100 -18.03 -0.72 10.12
N LYS A 101 -17.69 -1.81 9.42
CA LYS A 101 -17.55 -1.80 7.96
C LYS A 101 -18.92 -1.50 7.32
N THR A 102 -18.94 -0.61 6.34
CA THR A 102 -20.16 -0.15 5.64
C THR A 102 -20.11 -0.51 4.15
N ALA A 103 -21.26 -0.39 3.48
CA ALA A 103 -21.36 -0.39 2.02
C ALA A 103 -21.94 0.98 1.56
N PRO A 104 -21.28 1.71 0.64
CA PRO A 104 -19.94 1.46 0.13
C PRO A 104 -18.89 1.49 1.25
N GLY A 105 -17.78 0.78 1.05
CA GLY A 105 -16.69 0.76 2.01
C GLY A 105 -15.91 2.07 2.01
N PHE A 106 -15.05 2.23 3.02
CA PHE A 106 -14.29 3.46 3.20
C PHE A 106 -13.22 3.66 2.09
N ALA A 107 -12.69 2.58 1.51
CA ALA A 107 -11.80 2.68 0.35
C ALA A 107 -12.54 3.18 -0.89
N GLU A 108 -13.72 2.64 -1.14
CA GLU A 108 -14.59 2.98 -2.26
C GLU A 108 -15.04 4.45 -2.16
N THR A 109 -15.44 4.89 -0.96
CA THR A 109 -15.80 6.29 -0.70
C THR A 109 -14.64 7.25 -1.01
N ARG A 110 -13.40 6.87 -0.67
CA ARG A 110 -12.21 7.66 -1.03
C ARG A 110 -11.94 7.66 -2.53
N ALA A 111 -12.10 6.52 -3.20
CA ALA A 111 -11.94 6.40 -4.63
C ALA A 111 -12.97 7.27 -5.39
N GLU A 112 -14.23 7.25 -4.97
CA GLU A 112 -15.29 8.10 -5.50
C GLU A 112 -14.96 9.59 -5.33
N ALA A 113 -14.48 10.00 -4.14
CA ALA A 113 -14.08 11.38 -3.91
C ALA A 113 -12.87 11.79 -4.77
N LEU A 114 -11.87 10.91 -4.95
CA LEU A 114 -10.74 11.15 -5.86
C LEU A 114 -11.22 11.33 -7.30
N LEU A 115 -12.15 10.49 -7.77
CA LEU A 115 -12.76 10.62 -9.09
C LEU A 115 -13.48 11.95 -9.24
N ALA A 116 -14.25 12.36 -8.23
CA ALA A 116 -14.99 13.63 -8.23
C ALA A 116 -14.09 14.87 -8.36
N ILE A 117 -12.86 14.82 -7.82
CA ILE A 117 -11.86 15.88 -7.94
C ILE A 117 -10.89 15.69 -9.13
N GLY A 118 -11.17 14.73 -10.02
CA GLY A 118 -10.40 14.50 -11.26
C GLY A 118 -9.14 13.64 -11.11
N GLN A 119 -8.97 12.92 -9.99
CA GLN A 119 -7.79 12.12 -9.66
C GLN A 119 -7.97 10.63 -9.98
N ALA A 120 -8.30 10.32 -11.25
CA ALA A 120 -8.66 8.97 -11.68
C ALA A 120 -7.52 7.94 -11.53
N ASP A 121 -6.27 8.33 -11.79
CA ASP A 121 -5.10 7.45 -11.61
C ASP A 121 -4.96 7.00 -10.14
N LEU A 122 -5.07 7.95 -9.21
CA LEU A 122 -4.97 7.66 -7.77
C LEU A 122 -6.14 6.81 -7.28
N ALA A 123 -7.35 7.04 -7.78
CA ALA A 123 -8.51 6.19 -7.46
C ALA A 123 -8.28 4.75 -7.92
N SER A 124 -7.81 4.56 -9.15
CA SER A 124 -7.51 3.24 -9.72
C SER A 124 -6.44 2.51 -8.91
N ARG A 125 -5.34 3.20 -8.57
CA ARG A 125 -4.23 2.64 -7.78
C ARG A 125 -4.66 2.27 -6.35
N LEU A 126 -5.49 3.11 -5.72
CA LEU A 126 -6.06 2.82 -4.41
C LEU A 126 -6.88 1.52 -4.44
N LEU A 127 -7.77 1.38 -5.43
CA LEU A 127 -8.61 0.18 -5.57
C LEU A 127 -7.79 -1.06 -5.96
N ALA A 128 -6.74 -0.89 -6.76
CA ALA A 128 -5.83 -1.99 -7.14
C ALA A 128 -5.04 -2.55 -5.94
N GLY A 129 -4.84 -1.73 -4.89
CA GLY A 129 -4.21 -2.15 -3.63
C GLY A 129 -5.12 -2.99 -2.73
N ILE A 130 -6.41 -3.15 -3.07
CA ILE A 130 -7.32 -4.00 -2.33
C ILE A 130 -7.10 -5.46 -2.77
N PRO A 131 -6.76 -6.38 -1.84
CA PRO A 131 -6.65 -7.79 -2.16
C PRO A 131 -7.97 -8.31 -2.70
N LYS A 132 -7.92 -8.91 -3.90
CA LYS A 132 -9.04 -9.70 -4.40
C LYS A 132 -9.10 -10.93 -3.51
N SER A 133 -10.18 -11.07 -2.72
CA SER A 133 -10.42 -12.31 -1.98
C SER A 133 -10.40 -13.45 -2.99
N SER A 134 -9.40 -14.33 -2.89
CA SER A 134 -9.38 -15.59 -3.64
C SER A 134 -10.66 -16.31 -3.27
N ARG A 135 -11.60 -16.34 -4.21
CA ARG A 135 -12.80 -17.16 -4.13
C ARG A 135 -12.33 -18.57 -3.76
N SER A 136 -12.85 -19.08 -2.64
CA SER A 136 -12.69 -20.44 -2.15
C SER A 136 -12.54 -21.42 -3.31
N GLU A 137 -11.30 -21.82 -3.60
CA GLU A 137 -10.97 -23.00 -4.38
C GLU A 137 -11.20 -24.19 -3.44
N ALA A 138 -12.48 -24.44 -3.17
CA ALA A 138 -13.00 -25.60 -2.44
C ALA A 138 -14.46 -25.78 -2.86
N ALA A 139 -14.65 -26.16 -4.11
CA ALA A 139 -15.82 -26.88 -4.57
C ALA A 139 -15.28 -27.97 -5.50
N ASP A 140 -15.26 -29.19 -4.94
CA ASP A 140 -14.92 -30.51 -5.49
C ASP A 140 -13.44 -30.89 -5.68
#